data_AF-A0A917X8X4-F1
#
_entry.id   AF-A0A917X8X4-F1
#
_cell.length_a   1.000
_cell.length_b   1.000
_cell.length_c   1.000
_cell.angle_alpha   90.00
_cell.angle_beta   90.00
_cell.angle_gamma   90.00
#
_symmetry.space_group_name_H-M   'P 1'
#
loop_
_entity.id
_entity.type
_entity.pdbx_description
1 polymer ?
#
loop_
_entity_poly.entity_id
_entity_poly.type
_entity_poly.pdbx_seq_one_letter_code
_entity_poly.pdbx_strand_id
1 'polypeptide(L)' 'MTFTGRTQGLRVGWPLVLQHEKNGKWIPLRANAKVKNGSSYALTAKINNPGAEHLRVAAVGKKVYSPTVTVNVS' A
#
# COMPACT_ATOMS: atom_id res chain seq x y z
N MET A 1 9.46 -3.74 5.84
CA MET A 1 8.94 -4.57 4.74
C MET A 1 8.77 -3.73 3.49
N THR A 2 8.97 -4.30 2.31
CA THR A 2 8.84 -3.58 1.02
C THR A 2 7.73 -4.19 0.19
N PHE A 3 6.78 -3.36 -0.22
CA PHE A 3 5.66 -3.70 -1.11
C PHE A 3 5.99 -3.21 -2.51
N THR A 4 6.11 -4.14 -3.45
CA THR A 4 6.31 -3.84 -4.87
C THR A 4 5.12 -4.30 -5.68
N GLY A 5 4.92 -3.67 -6.84
CA GLY A 5 3.84 -4.06 -7.73
C GLY A 5 3.78 -3.19 -8.97
N ARG A 6 2.77 -3.47 -9.80
CA ARG A 6 2.41 -2.66 -10.96
C ARG A 6 1.03 -2.07 -10.76
N THR A 7 0.81 -0.95 -11.40
CA THR A 7 -0.45 -0.20 -11.39
C THR A 7 -1.01 -0.17 -12.80
N GLN A 8 -2.33 -0.17 -12.90
CA GLN A 8 -3.05 -0.02 -14.16
C GLN A 8 -3.89 1.26 -14.08
N GLY A 9 -3.85 2.10 -15.12
CA GLY A 9 -4.64 3.33 -15.18
C GLY A 9 -4.17 4.47 -14.26
N LEU A 10 -2.96 4.37 -13.69
CA LEU A 10 -2.31 5.45 -12.93
C LEU A 10 -1.13 6.02 -13.73
N ARG A 11 -1.04 7.35 -13.82
CA ARG A 11 0.11 8.02 -14.42
C ARG A 11 1.34 7.90 -13.53
N VAL A 12 2.52 7.95 -14.15
CA VAL A 12 3.79 8.12 -13.43
C VAL A 12 3.70 9.35 -12.52
N GLY A 13 4.27 9.25 -11.33
CA GLY A 13 4.21 10.28 -10.29
C GLY A 13 2.94 10.25 -9.43
N TRP A 14 1.93 9.42 -9.76
CA TRP A 14 0.72 9.36 -8.95
C TRP A 14 1.02 8.90 -7.52
N PRO A 15 0.52 9.59 -6.49
CA PRO A 15 0.76 9.25 -5.10
C PRO A 15 0.04 7.96 -4.69
N LEU A 16 0.78 7.07 -4.04
CA LEU A 16 0.33 5.82 -3.44
C LEU A 16 0.58 5.84 -1.94
N VAL A 17 -0.29 5.18 -1.19
CA VAL A 17 -0.23 5.06 0.27
C VAL A 17 -0.50 3.62 0.66
N LEU A 18 0.20 3.13 1.68
CA LEU A 18 -0.13 1.85 2.31
C LEU A 18 -1.26 2.08 3.32
N GLN A 19 -2.30 1.28 3.23
CA GLN A 19 -3.39 1.25 4.20
C GLN A 19 -3.36 -0.06 4.96
N HIS A 20 -3.67 -0.02 6.24
CA HIS A 20 -3.97 -1.20 7.03
C HIS A 20 -5.45 -1.27 7.37
N GLU A 21 -5.98 -2.49 7.46
CA GLU A 21 -7.33 -2.71 7.92
C GLU A 21 -7.34 -2.78 9.45
N LYS A 22 -8.20 -1.97 10.06
CA LYS A 22 -8.48 -2.01 11.49
C LYS A 22 -9.98 -1.91 11.70
N ASN A 23 -10.57 -2.95 12.28
CA ASN A 23 -12.00 -3.04 12.57
C ASN A 23 -12.88 -2.74 11.33
N GLY A 24 -12.57 -3.34 10.18
CA GLY A 24 -13.30 -3.15 8.93
C GLY A 24 -13.07 -1.80 8.24
N LYS A 25 -12.16 -0.96 8.77
CA LYS A 25 -11.82 0.36 8.20
C LYS A 25 -10.39 0.35 7.68
N TRP A 26 -10.18 0.94 6.52
CA TRP A 26 -8.86 1.13 5.94
C TRP A 26 -8.26 2.46 6.39
N ILE A 27 -7.19 2.39 7.18
CA ILE A 27 -6.50 3.57 7.72
C ILE A 27 -5.15 3.71 6.99
N PRO A 28 -4.79 4.90 6.50
CA PRO A 28 -3.48 5.12 5.88
C PRO A 28 -2.35 5.06 6.90
N LEU A 29 -1.31 4.30 6.59
CA LEU A 29 -0.04 4.29 7.30
C LEU A 29 0.86 5.44 6.83
N ARG A 30 1.87 5.78 7.64
CA ARG A 30 2.94 6.73 7.27
C ARG A 30 3.95 6.11 6.30
N ALA A 31 3.44 5.47 5.25
CA ALA A 31 4.25 4.90 4.17
C ALA A 31 3.61 5.29 2.84
N ASN A 32 4.37 6.00 2.02
CA ASN A 32 3.92 6.51 0.73
C ASN A 32 4.96 6.20 -0.35
N ALA A 33 4.48 6.18 -1.59
CA ALA A 33 5.31 6.02 -2.77
C ALA A 33 4.68 6.78 -3.93
N LYS A 34 5.40 6.87 -5.05
CA LYS A 34 4.85 7.34 -6.32
C LYS A 34 4.98 6.25 -7.36
N VAL A 35 4.04 6.22 -8.31
CA VAL A 35 4.16 5.37 -9.50
C VAL A 35 5.42 5.76 -10.27
N LYS A 36 6.29 4.79 -10.54
CA LYS A 36 7.53 4.92 -11.30
C LYS A 36 7.29 4.59 -12.77
N ASN A 37 8.30 4.85 -13.60
CA ASN A 37 8.30 4.42 -15.01
C ASN A 37 8.01 2.92 -15.15
N GLY A 38 7.30 2.56 -16.23
CA GLY A 38 6.78 1.21 -16.43
C GLY A 38 5.60 0.87 -15.52
N SER A 39 4.89 1.88 -15.01
CA SER A 39 3.71 1.77 -14.15
C SER A 39 3.94 0.93 -12.90
N SER A 40 5.15 0.97 -12.34
CA SER A 40 5.56 0.17 -11.18
C SER A 40 5.60 0.99 -9.89
N TYR A 41 5.69 0.34 -8.74
CA TYR A 41 5.95 1.01 -7.47
C TYR A 41 6.79 0.14 -6.53
N ALA A 42 7.43 0.81 -5.57
CA ALA A 42 8.07 0.19 -4.42
C ALA A 42 7.78 1.10 -3.22
N LEU A 43 7.17 0.54 -2.18
CA LEU A 43 6.76 1.22 -0.97
C LEU A 43 7.32 0.48 0.23
N THR A 44 8.16 1.15 1.02
CA THR A 44 8.72 0.57 2.23
C THR A 44 7.92 1.05 3.43
N ALA A 45 7.48 0.11 4.27
CA ALA A 45 6.77 0.40 5.49
C ALA A 45 7.40 -0.34 6.67
N LYS A 46 7.38 0.34 7.82
CA LYS A 46 7.70 -0.26 9.12
C LYS A 46 6.37 -0.64 9.79
N ILE A 47 6.16 -1.93 10.00
CA ILE A 47 4.99 -2.47 10.68
C ILE A 47 5.51 -2.99 12.02
N ASN A 48 5.04 -2.38 13.11
CA ASN A 48 5.52 -2.69 14.46
C ASN A 48 4.44 -3.33 15.32
N ASN A 49 3.19 -3.40 14.84
CA ASN A 49 2.15 -4.01 15.65
C ASN A 49 2.29 -5.53 15.52
N PRO A 50 2.40 -6.25 16.64
CA PRO A 50 2.45 -7.70 16.62
C PRO A 50 1.10 -8.28 16.17
N GLY A 51 1.16 -9.46 15.53
CA GLY A 51 0.00 -10.17 15.03
C GLY A 51 -0.23 -10.03 13.53
N ALA A 52 -1.41 -10.46 13.08
CA ALA A 52 -1.82 -10.41 11.68
C ALA A 52 -2.32 -9.00 11.31
N GLU A 53 -1.64 -8.36 10.36
CA GLU A 53 -2.10 -7.12 9.73
C GLU A 53 -2.53 -7.36 8.28
N HIS A 54 -3.73 -6.89 7.94
CA HIS A 54 -4.17 -6.83 6.54
C HIS A 54 -3.80 -5.49 5.94
N LEU A 55 -3.07 -5.52 4.83
CA LEU A 55 -2.48 -4.35 4.19
C LEU A 55 -2.87 -4.28 2.72
N ARG A 56 -3.01 -3.06 2.19
CA ARG A 56 -3.16 -2.82 0.76
C ARG A 56 -2.53 -1.50 0.35
N VAL A 57 -2.08 -1.41 -0.89
CA VAL A 57 -1.66 -0.14 -1.49
C VAL A 57 -2.88 0.51 -2.13
N ALA A 58 -3.08 1.80 -1.85
CA ALA A 58 -4.18 2.59 -2.39
C ALA A 58 -3.64 3.80 -3.15
N ALA A 59 -4.27 4.11 -4.28
CA ALA A 59 -4.03 5.36 -4.99
C ALA A 59 -4.72 6.51 -4.27
N VAL A 60 -3.98 7.57 -3.93
CA VAL A 60 -4.58 8.73 -3.27
C VAL A 60 -5.58 9.39 -4.22
N GLY A 61 -6.80 9.61 -3.74
CA GLY A 61 -7.88 10.25 -4.51
C GLY A 61 -8.50 9.37 -5.61
N LYS A 62 -8.20 8.07 -5.67
CA LYS A 62 -8.81 7.13 -6.63
C LYS A 62 -9.26 5.84 -5.96
N LYS A 63 -10.31 5.21 -6.51
CA LYS A 63 -10.77 3.86 -6.12
C LYS A 63 -9.93 2.78 -6.81
N VAL A 64 -8.60 2.85 -6.66
CA VAL A 64 -7.64 1.88 -7.20
C VAL A 64 -6.86 1.31 -6.04
N TYR A 65 -6.94 0.00 -5.86
CA TYR A 65 -6.36 -0.74 -4.73
C TYR A 65 -5.57 -1.94 -5.24
N SER A 66 -4.49 -2.28 -4.54
CA SER A 66 -3.85 -3.59 -4.71
C SER A 66 -4.72 -4.69 -4.08
N PRO A 67 -4.44 -5.97 -4.38
CA PRO A 67 -4.87 -7.07 -3.53
C PRO A 67 -4.46 -6.83 -2.07
N THR A 68 -5.27 -7.36 -1.15
CA THR A 68 -4.95 -7.37 0.28
C THR A 68 -3.87 -8.39 0.56
N VAL A 69 -2.88 -8.01 1.36
CA VAL A 69 -1.79 -8.87 1.82
C VAL A 69 -1.87 -8.96 3.33
N THR A 70 -1.90 -10.19 3.86
CA THR A 70 -1.80 -10.44 5.30
C THR A 70 -0.33 -10.60 5.67
N VAL A 71 0.12 -9.81 6.64
CA VAL A 71 1.50 -9.85 7.17
C VAL A 71 1.42 -10.21 8.64
N ASN A 72 2.13 -11.25 9.05
CA ASN A 72 2.27 -11.59 10.46
C ASN A 72 3.58 -11.01 10.98
N VAL A 73 3.48 -10.15 12.00
CA VAL A 73 4.64 -9.64 12.73
C VAL A 73 4.73 -10.39 14.05
N SER A 74 5.79 -11.17 14.21
CA SER A 74 6.14 -11.92 15.42
C SER A 74 7.16 -11.17 16.25
#